data_AF-A0A7C6EIA5-F1
#
_entry.id   AF-A0A7C6EIA5-F1
#
_cell.length_a   1.000
_cell.length_b   1.000
_cell.length_c   1.000
_cell.angle_alpha   90.00
_cell.angle_beta   90.00
_cell.angle_gamma   90.00
#
_symmetry.space_group_name_H-M   'P 1'
#
loop_
_entity.id
_entity.type
_entity.pdbx_description
1 polymer ?
#
loop_
_entity_poly.entity_id
_entity_poly.type
_entity_poly.pdbx_seq_one_letter_code
_entity_poly.pdbx_strand_id
1 'polypeptide(L)'
;MRPALEALLGKTGLKVLEYHLEKLLHGDPYSILCTEPHRFYLAMKNIFGEGADAMVQVIAKKMIDKGILETSSPSEFLEALKDPQKGREKLLKMLKLF
;
A
#
# COMPACT_ATOMS: atom_id res chain seq x y z
N MET A 1 -5.76 -1.56 5.98
CA MET A 1 -4.70 -0.63 5.51
C MET A 1 -4.83 0.77 6.13
N ARG A 2 -5.94 1.48 5.94
CA ARG A 2 -6.16 2.84 6.48
C ARG A 2 -5.76 3.04 7.96
N PRO A 3 -6.11 2.14 8.91
CA PRO A 3 -5.66 2.27 10.30
C PRO A 3 -4.15 2.09 10.53
N ALA A 4 -3.43 1.42 9.61
CA ALA A 4 -1.97 1.28 9.68
C ALA A 4 -1.29 2.57 9.22
N LEU A 5 -1.81 3.19 8.15
CA LEU A 5 -1.34 4.49 7.67
C LEU A 5 -1.67 5.62 8.64
N GLU A 6 -2.88 5.62 9.23
CA GLU A 6 -3.25 6.61 10.25
C GLU A 6 -2.32 6.53 11.47
N ALA A 7 -1.96 5.32 11.90
CA ALA A 7 -1.03 5.12 13.00
C ALA A 7 0.41 5.57 12.66
N LEU A 8 0.79 5.56 11.39
CA LEU A 8 2.12 5.97 10.93
C LEU A 8 2.22 7.48 10.71
N LEU A 9 1.22 8.08 10.08
CA LEU A 9 1.24 9.46 9.58
C LEU A 9 0.41 10.43 10.45
N GLY A 10 -0.36 9.89 11.39
CA GLY A 10 -1.42 10.63 12.07
C GLY A 10 -2.59 10.96 11.12
N LYS A 11 -3.68 11.48 11.70
CA LYS A 11 -4.90 11.83 10.95
C LYS A 11 -4.65 12.84 9.83
N THR A 12 -3.88 13.88 10.12
CA THR A 12 -3.61 14.96 9.15
C THR A 12 -2.71 14.46 8.02
N GLY A 13 -1.61 13.77 8.35
CA GLY A 13 -0.70 13.23 7.35
C GLY A 13 -1.39 12.20 6.45
N LEU A 14 -2.25 11.35 7.03
CA LEU A 14 -3.08 10.42 6.26
C LEU A 14 -3.97 11.15 5.26
N LYS A 15 -4.71 12.18 5.67
CA LYS A 15 -5.60 12.93 4.77
C LYS A 15 -4.85 13.59 3.61
N VAL A 16 -3.65 14.13 3.86
CA VAL A 16 -2.82 14.71 2.80
C VAL A 16 -2.40 13.63 1.81
N LEU A 17 -1.96 12.47 2.30
CA LEU A 17 -1.60 11.35 1.44
C LEU A 17 -2.81 10.83 0.63
N GLU A 18 -3.96 10.63 1.29
CA GLU A 18 -5.21 10.21 0.64
C GLU A 18 -5.58 11.17 -0.49
N TYR A 19 -5.55 12.49 -0.24
CA TYR A 19 -5.83 13.51 -1.25
C TYR A 19 -4.90 13.43 -2.47
N HIS A 20 -3.58 13.27 -2.25
CA HIS A 20 -2.64 13.16 -3.35
C HIS A 20 -2.83 11.86 -4.14
N LEU A 21 -3.11 10.74 -3.47
CA LEU A 21 -3.38 9.48 -4.12
C LEU A 21 -4.68 9.52 -4.91
N GLU A 22 -5.77 10.05 -4.35
CA GLU A 22 -7.05 10.23 -5.05
C GLU A 22 -6.89 11.07 -6.32
N LYS A 23 -6.11 12.15 -6.26
CA LYS A 23 -5.83 12.99 -7.41
C LYS A 23 -5.04 12.27 -8.51
N LEU A 24 -4.05 11.46 -8.14
CA LEU A 24 -3.23 10.68 -9.10
C LEU A 24 -3.97 9.46 -9.66
N LEU A 25 -4.82 8.85 -8.86
CA LEU A 25 -5.49 7.59 -9.17
C LEU A 25 -6.92 7.79 -9.71
N HIS A 26 -7.48 8.99 -9.60
CA HIS A 26 -8.87 9.28 -9.99
C HIS A 26 -9.88 8.29 -9.38
N GLY A 27 -9.70 7.93 -8.11
CA GLY A 27 -10.53 6.96 -7.41
C GLY A 27 -10.05 6.68 -5.98
N ASP A 28 -10.79 5.83 -5.27
CA ASP A 28 -10.46 5.45 -3.89
C ASP A 28 -9.14 4.66 -3.84
N PRO A 29 -8.11 5.14 -3.11
CA PRO A 29 -6.79 4.53 -3.11
C PRO A 29 -6.78 3.11 -2.53
N TYR A 30 -7.68 2.79 -1.60
CA TYR A 30 -7.74 1.48 -0.96
C TYR A 30 -8.37 0.43 -1.87
N SER A 31 -9.42 0.79 -2.59
CA SER A 31 -9.99 -0.04 -3.65
C SER A 31 -8.95 -0.31 -4.73
N ILE A 32 -8.22 0.72 -5.16
CA ILE A 32 -7.21 0.60 -6.21
C ILE A 32 -6.02 -0.25 -5.77
N LEU A 33 -5.62 -0.19 -4.50
CA LEU A 33 -4.63 -1.14 -3.97
C LEU A 33 -5.05 -2.60 -4.22
N CYS A 34 -6.33 -2.93 -3.98
CA CYS A 34 -6.84 -4.30 -4.11
C CYS A 34 -7.12 -4.70 -5.57
N THR A 35 -7.47 -3.76 -6.44
CA THR A 35 -7.82 -4.04 -7.86
C THR A 35 -6.64 -3.87 -8.80
N GLU A 36 -5.80 -2.86 -8.60
CA GLU A 36 -4.66 -2.48 -9.45
C GLU A 36 -3.43 -2.11 -8.59
N PRO A 37 -2.84 -3.05 -7.83
CA PRO A 37 -1.75 -2.76 -6.88
C PRO A 37 -0.52 -2.11 -7.52
N HIS A 38 -0.23 -2.45 -8.78
CA HIS A 38 0.85 -1.80 -9.53
C HIS A 38 0.60 -0.32 -9.77
N ARG A 39 -0.64 0.04 -10.10
CA ARG A 39 -1.04 1.44 -10.27
C ARG A 39 -0.96 2.20 -8.96
N PHE A 40 -1.37 1.58 -7.85
CA PHE A 40 -1.18 2.14 -6.51
C PHE A 40 0.31 2.42 -6.21
N TYR A 41 1.20 1.45 -6.48
CA TYR A 41 2.63 1.63 -6.27
C TYR A 41 3.23 2.75 -7.13
N LEU A 42 2.81 2.88 -8.40
CA LEU A 42 3.25 3.99 -9.25
C LEU A 42 2.80 5.35 -8.70
N ALA A 43 1.61 5.45 -8.11
CA ALA A 43 1.19 6.67 -7.44
C ALA A 43 2.04 6.99 -6.20
N MET A 44 2.36 5.97 -5.38
CA MET A 44 3.32 6.12 -4.27
C MET A 44 4.69 6.58 -4.76
N LYS A 45 5.18 6.04 -5.89
CA LYS A 45 6.45 6.46 -6.51
C LYS A 45 6.42 7.89 -7.03
N ASN A 46 5.28 8.37 -7.54
CA ASN A 46 5.11 9.76 -7.93
C ASN A 46 5.16 10.72 -6.74
N ILE A 47 4.65 10.31 -5.58
CA ILE A 47 4.62 11.16 -4.37
C ILE A 47 5.98 11.16 -3.67
N PHE A 48 6.57 9.99 -3.46
CA PHE A 48 7.75 9.81 -2.61
C PHE A 48 9.06 9.65 -3.38
N GLY A 49 9.02 9.58 -4.71
CA GLY A 49 10.19 9.38 -5.55
C GLY A 49 10.95 8.10 -5.19
N GLU A 50 12.26 8.22 -4.98
CA GLU A 50 13.14 7.11 -4.59
C GLU A 50 12.80 6.55 -3.19
N GLY A 51 12.15 7.33 -2.33
CA GLY A 51 11.73 6.90 -0.99
C GLY A 51 10.49 6.00 -0.97
N ALA A 52 9.82 5.80 -2.11
CA ALA A 52 8.56 5.06 -2.17
C ALA A 52 8.69 3.61 -1.69
N ASP A 53 9.77 2.92 -2.04
CA ASP A 53 10.03 1.54 -1.60
C ASP A 53 10.12 1.45 -0.08
N ALA A 54 10.89 2.35 0.53
CA ALA A 54 11.04 2.41 1.98
C ALA A 54 9.70 2.70 2.66
N MET A 55 8.92 3.66 2.14
CA MET A 55 7.60 3.96 2.69
C MET A 55 6.65 2.77 2.60
N VAL A 56 6.60 2.09 1.45
CA VAL A 56 5.78 0.88 1.26
C VAL A 56 6.18 -0.21 2.24
N GLN A 57 7.48 -0.45 2.45
CA GLN A 57 7.95 -1.45 3.41
C GLN A 57 7.61 -1.09 4.86
N VAL A 58 7.69 0.19 5.24
CA VAL A 58 7.27 0.66 6.58
C VAL A 58 5.78 0.41 6.79
N ILE A 59 4.96 0.70 5.78
CA ILE A 59 3.52 0.44 5.80
C ILE A 59 3.25 -1.06 5.93
N ALA A 60 3.93 -1.88 5.12
CA ALA A 60 3.81 -3.33 5.16
C ALA A 60 4.15 -3.88 6.54
N LYS A 61 5.28 -3.46 7.13
CA LYS A 61 5.66 -3.83 8.50
C LYS A 61 4.57 -3.49 9.51
N LYS A 62 3.99 -2.29 9.45
CA LYS A 62 2.87 -1.90 10.32
C LYS A 62 1.61 -2.71 10.10
N MET A 63 1.35 -3.17 8.88
CA MET A 63 0.21 -4.04 8.58
C MET A 63 0.44 -5.47 9.10
N ILE A 64 1.68 -5.98 9.02
CA ILE A 64 2.08 -7.27 9.60
C ILE A 64 1.95 -7.24 11.13
N ASP A 65 2.51 -6.21 11.79
CA ASP A 65 2.42 -6.04 13.25
C ASP A 65 0.97 -6.00 13.76
N LYS A 66 0.03 -5.55 12.91
CA LYS A 66 -1.41 -5.48 13.20
C LYS A 66 -2.19 -6.74 12.77
N GLY A 67 -1.52 -7.76 12.24
CA GLY A 67 -2.16 -9.00 11.75
C GLY A 67 -3.05 -8.81 10.52
N ILE A 68 -2.87 -7.72 9.76
CA ILE A 68 -3.62 -7.43 8.53
C ILE A 68 -3.05 -8.20 7.35
N LEU A 69 -1.71 -8.38 7.33
CA LEU A 69 -1.01 -9.18 6.34
C LEU A 69 -0.57 -10.50 6.96
N GLU A 70 -0.87 -11.60 6.27
CA GLU A 70 -0.42 -12.97 6.56
C GLU A 70 0.92 -13.27 5.86
N THR A 71 1.83 -12.29 5.85
CA THR A 71 3.24 -12.48 5.47
C THR A 71 4.11 -11.93 6.59
N SER A 72 5.30 -12.48 6.75
CA SER A 72 6.33 -11.93 7.64
C SER A 72 7.29 -10.97 6.92
N SER A 73 7.15 -10.82 5.59
CA SER A 73 8.10 -10.10 4.74
C SER A 73 7.50 -8.80 4.16
N PRO A 74 7.94 -7.62 4.64
CA PRO A 74 7.62 -6.34 4.01
C PRO A 74 8.05 -6.28 2.53
N SER A 75 9.10 -7.00 2.16
CA SER A 75 9.61 -7.05 0.79
C SER A 75 8.67 -7.80 -0.14
N GLU A 76 8.06 -8.90 0.32
CA GLU A 76 7.07 -9.64 -0.47
C GLU A 76 5.86 -8.77 -0.82
N PHE A 77 5.41 -7.96 0.14
CA PHE A 77 4.36 -6.98 -0.12
C PHE A 77 4.77 -5.96 -1.20
N LEU A 78 5.97 -5.38 -1.09
CA LEU A 78 6.51 -4.46 -2.09
C LEU A 78 6.60 -5.10 -3.48
N GLU A 79 7.10 -6.33 -3.57
CA GLU A 79 7.21 -7.09 -4.81
C GLU A 79 5.84 -7.37 -5.42
N ALA A 80 4.85 -7.71 -4.60
CA ALA A 80 3.47 -7.87 -5.05
C ALA A 80 2.93 -6.55 -5.63
N LEU A 81 3.23 -5.40 -5.05
CA LEU A 81 2.82 -4.13 -5.65
C LEU A 81 3.59 -3.82 -6.94
N LYS A 82 4.86 -4.20 -7.06
CA LYS A 82 5.67 -3.92 -8.26
C LYS A 82 5.32 -4.81 -9.45
N ASP A 83 4.69 -5.95 -9.25
CA ASP A 83 4.38 -6.92 -10.30
C ASP A 83 3.08 -6.55 -11.04
N PRO A 84 3.13 -6.08 -12.30
CA PRO A 84 1.95 -5.68 -13.05
C PRO A 84 1.06 -6.86 -13.49
N GLN A 85 1.58 -8.09 -13.47
CA GLN A 85 0.87 -9.26 -14.00
C GLN A 85 0.24 -10.10 -12.87
N LYS A 86 1.03 -10.41 -11.84
CA LYS A 86 0.63 -11.31 -10.74
C LYS A 86 0.51 -10.59 -9.40
N GLY A 87 0.77 -9.27 -9.37
CA GLY A 87 0.77 -8.49 -8.14
C GLY A 87 -0.52 -8.56 -7.35
N ARG A 88 -1.66 -8.48 -8.05
CA ARG A 88 -2.98 -8.62 -7.44
C ARG A 88 -3.20 -9.98 -6.77
N GLU A 89 -2.89 -11.06 -7.48
CA GLU A 89 -3.06 -12.41 -6.95
C GLU A 89 -2.18 -12.63 -5.71
N LYS A 90 -0.92 -12.20 -5.77
CA LYS A 90 0.02 -12.25 -4.64
C LYS A 90 -0.48 -11.44 -3.44
N LEU A 91 -0.90 -10.20 -3.69
CA LEU A 91 -1.43 -9.31 -2.65
C LEU A 91 -2.66 -9.91 -1.96
N LEU A 92 -3.61 -10.45 -2.72
CA LEU A 92 -4.83 -11.02 -2.16
C LEU A 92 -4.55 -12.26 -1.29
N LYS A 93 -3.55 -13.08 -1.64
CA LYS A 93 -3.10 -14.21 -0.81
C LYS A 93 -2.45 -13.76 0.51
N MET A 94 -1.88 -12.56 0.55
CA MET A 94 -1.28 -11.99 1.76
C MET A 94 -2.30 -11.28 2.64
N LEU A 95 -3.41 -10.81 2.07
CA LEU A 95 -4.46 -10.17 2.84
C LEU A 95 -5.26 -11.24 3.57
N LYS A 96 -5.50 -11.01 4.87
CA LYS A 96 -6.41 -11.82 5.66
C LYS A 96 -7.86 -11.58 5.20
N LEU A 97 -8.22 -12.20 4.08
CA LEU A 97 -9.55 -12.19 3.50
C LEU A 97 -10.10 -13.62 3.60
N PHE A 98 -10.27 -14.13 4.82
CA PHE A 98 -11.31 -15.03 5.35
C PHE A 98 -11.04 -15.24 6.85
#